data_AF-A0A9X5BJ93-F1
#
_entry.id   AF-A0A9X5BJ93-F1
#
_cell.length_a   1.000
_cell.length_b   1.000
_cell.length_c   1.000
_cell.angle_alpha   90.00
_cell.angle_beta   90.00
_cell.angle_gamma   90.00
#
_symmetry.space_group_name_H-M   'P 1'
#
loop_
_entity.id
_entity.type
_entity.pdbx_description
1 polymer ?
#
loop_
_entity_poly.entity_id
_entity_poly.type
_entity_poly.pdbx_seq_one_letter_code
_entity_poly.pdbx_strand_id
1 'polypeptide(L)'
;MGTAVNQFVKDTIAKLEKAPANGSITIDTEIWTCFNRAAIEALKNRQDVEVTVNFMYKGTKYTFTIPAGYGEEQLDELPDENGYCGFMYLLSVFNGHSLS
;
A
#
# COMPACT_ATOMS: atom_id res chain seq x y z
N MET A 1 3.15 11.21 14.45
CA MET A 1 3.35 10.70 13.08
C MET A 1 4.27 11.65 12.35
N GLY A 2 5.48 11.20 11.98
CA GLY A 2 6.48 12.04 11.31
C GLY A 2 6.07 12.47 9.90
N THR A 3 6.67 13.55 9.40
CA THR A 3 6.36 14.16 8.08
C THR A 3 6.48 13.18 6.91
N ALA A 4 7.40 12.21 6.97
CA ALA A 4 7.65 11.25 5.90
C ALA A 4 6.48 10.28 5.64
N VAL A 5 5.85 9.72 6.69
CA VAL A 5 4.70 8.81 6.54
C VAL A 5 3.51 9.55 5.93
N ASN A 6 3.25 10.78 6.39
CA ASN A 6 2.17 11.60 5.86
C ASN A 6 2.39 11.98 4.39
N GLN A 7 3.64 12.23 3.99
CA GLN A 7 3.97 12.52 2.59
C GLN A 7 3.77 11.27 1.73
N PHE A 8 4.27 10.12 2.19
CA PHE A 8 4.09 8.84 1.50
C PHE A 8 2.60 8.52 1.24
N VAL A 9 1.75 8.71 2.25
CA VAL A 9 0.29 8.50 2.12
C VAL A 9 -0.30 9.43 1.07
N LYS A 10 0.04 10.73 1.10
CA LYS A 10 -0.45 11.71 0.12
C LYS A 10 -0.05 11.35 -1.30
N ASP A 11 1.21 10.96 -1.50
CA ASP A 11 1.72 10.60 -2.83
C ASP A 11 1.08 9.31 -3.35
N THR A 12 0.85 8.33 -2.46
CA THR A 12 0.11 7.11 -2.78
C THR A 12 -1.30 7.41 -3.27
N ILE A 13 -2.05 8.22 -2.52
CA ILE A 13 -3.43 8.59 -2.86
C ILE A 13 -3.45 9.32 -4.21
N ALA A 14 -2.58 10.31 -4.40
CA ALA A 14 -2.50 11.07 -5.65
C ALA A 14 -2.14 10.18 -6.85
N LYS A 15 -1.34 9.12 -6.65
CA LYS A 15 -0.99 8.15 -7.71
C LYS A 15 -2.15 7.22 -8.03
N LEU A 16 -2.89 6.76 -7.02
CA LEU A 16 -4.12 6.00 -7.17
C LEU A 16 -5.18 6.78 -7.94
N GLU A 17 -5.42 8.04 -7.58
CA GLU A 17 -6.42 8.90 -8.25
C GLU A 17 -6.11 9.09 -9.75
N LYS A 18 -4.83 9.15 -10.11
CA LYS A 18 -4.37 9.35 -11.50
C LYS A 18 -4.18 8.04 -12.28
N ALA A 19 -4.31 6.89 -11.62
CA ALA A 19 -4.12 5.60 -12.28
C ALA A 19 -5.16 5.40 -13.39
N PRO A 20 -4.78 4.84 -14.54
CA PRO A 20 -5.75 4.51 -15.59
C PRO A 20 -6.80 3.51 -15.07
N ALA A 21 -8.00 3.55 -15.65
CA ALA A 21 -9.07 2.61 -15.29
C ALA A 21 -8.64 1.16 -15.58
N ASN A 22 -8.89 0.25 -14.63
CA ASN A 22 -8.43 -1.15 -14.68
C ASN A 22 -6.91 -1.29 -14.82
N GLY A 23 -6.16 -0.29 -14.33
CA GLY A 23 -4.71 -0.20 -14.49
C GLY A 23 -3.91 -0.81 -13.35
N SER A 24 -2.60 -0.63 -13.42
CA SER A 24 -1.66 -0.99 -12.36
C SER A 24 -0.76 0.19 -12.01
N ILE A 25 -0.42 0.36 -10.74
CA ILE A 25 0.58 1.32 -10.30
C ILE A 25 1.64 0.63 -9.44
N THR A 26 2.87 1.12 -9.52
CA THR A 26 3.97 0.72 -8.63
C THR A 26 4.38 1.89 -7.76
N ILE A 27 4.44 1.71 -6.46
CA ILE A 27 4.91 2.69 -5.48
C ILE A 27 6.28 2.23 -4.99
N ASP A 28 7.34 2.87 -5.47
CA ASP A 28 8.70 2.64 -4.99
C ASP A 28 9.02 3.62 -3.86
N THR A 29 9.44 3.08 -2.73
CA THR A 29 9.87 3.87 -1.59
C THR A 29 11.10 3.27 -0.91
N GLU A 30 12.03 4.12 -0.49
CA GLU A 30 13.22 3.70 0.25
C GLU A 30 12.98 3.63 1.77
N ILE A 31 11.73 3.84 2.21
CA ILE A 31 11.36 3.82 3.61
C ILE A 31 10.45 2.64 3.95
N TRP A 32 10.73 1.97 5.07
CA TRP A 32 9.79 1.07 5.70
C TRP A 32 8.73 1.88 6.46
N THR A 33 7.45 1.70 6.10
CA THR A 33 6.33 2.49 6.64
C THR A 33 5.02 1.66 6.70
N CYS A 34 3.89 2.34 6.77
CA CYS A 34 2.53 1.80 6.78
C CYS A 34 1.60 2.57 5.84
N PHE A 35 0.46 1.96 5.51
CA PHE A 35 -0.73 2.70 5.08
C PHE A 35 -1.55 3.11 6.30
N ASN A 36 -2.30 4.20 6.16
CA ASN A 36 -3.29 4.64 7.14
C ASN A 36 -4.71 4.51 6.55
N ARG A 37 -5.74 4.81 7.35
CA ARG A 37 -7.15 4.77 6.89
C ARG A 37 -7.39 5.55 5.60
N ALA A 38 -6.76 6.71 5.40
CA ALA A 38 -6.93 7.49 4.16
C ALA A 38 -6.40 6.76 2.91
N ALA A 39 -5.26 6.08 3.03
CA ALA A 39 -4.75 5.24 1.94
C ALA A 39 -5.66 4.03 1.68
N ILE A 40 -6.22 3.41 2.73
CA ILE A 40 -7.19 2.31 2.57
C ILE A 40 -8.48 2.78 1.89
N GLU A 41 -9.02 3.93 2.29
CA GLU A 41 -10.18 4.52 1.62
C GLU A 41 -9.90 4.83 0.15
N ALA A 42 -8.69 5.30 -0.20
CA ALA A 42 -8.31 5.47 -1.61
C ALA A 42 -8.24 4.14 -2.38
N LEU A 43 -7.75 3.06 -1.76
CA LEU A 43 -7.76 1.72 -2.35
C LEU A 43 -9.20 1.21 -2.58
N LYS A 44 -10.11 1.42 -1.62
CA LYS A 44 -11.53 1.07 -1.76
C LYS A 44 -12.19 1.80 -2.93
N ASN A 45 -11.90 3.09 -3.09
CA ASN A 45 -12.40 3.90 -4.19
C ASN A 45 -11.80 3.53 -5.56
N ARG A 46 -10.64 2.86 -5.59
CA ARG A 46 -9.92 2.43 -6.79
C ARG A 46 -9.68 0.93 -6.81
N GLN A 47 -10.72 0.15 -6.51
CA GLN A 47 -10.66 -1.31 -6.56
C GLN A 47 -10.39 -1.85 -7.97
N ASP A 48 -10.53 -1.04 -9.01
CA ASP A 48 -10.11 -1.39 -10.36
C ASP A 48 -8.59 -1.41 -10.55
N VAL A 49 -7.82 -0.87 -9.60
CA VAL A 49 -6.36 -0.69 -9.75
C VAL A 49 -5.60 -1.74 -8.96
N GLU A 50 -4.65 -2.39 -9.63
CA GLU A 50 -3.62 -3.19 -8.97
C GLU A 50 -2.52 -2.28 -8.41
N VAL A 51 -2.12 -2.50 -7.15
CA VAL A 51 -1.10 -1.67 -6.48
C VAL A 51 0.06 -2.53 -6.04
N THR A 52 1.22 -2.33 -6.65
CA THR A 52 2.48 -2.92 -6.19
C THR A 52 3.23 -1.92 -5.33
N VAL A 53 3.71 -2.33 -4.17
CA VAL A 53 4.53 -1.51 -3.27
C VAL A 53 5.90 -2.15 -3.12
N ASN A 54 6.93 -1.37 -3.45
CA ASN A 54 8.31 -1.73 -3.22
C ASN A 54 8.88 -0.89 -2.09
N PHE A 55 9.42 -1.52 -1.04
CA PHE A 55 9.94 -0.82 0.13
C PHE A 55 11.27 -1.40 0.63
N MET A 56 12.06 -0.59 1.33
CA MET A 56 13.32 -1.01 1.93
C MET A 56 13.15 -1.28 3.43
N TYR A 57 13.54 -2.48 3.91
CA TYR A 57 13.58 -2.80 5.33
C TYR A 57 14.91 -3.48 5.68
N LYS A 58 15.65 -2.92 6.64
CA LYS A 58 16.95 -3.41 7.10
C LYS A 58 17.96 -3.68 5.96
N GLY A 59 17.95 -2.84 4.93
CA GLY A 59 18.85 -2.95 3.78
C GLY A 59 18.44 -3.99 2.73
N THR A 60 17.28 -4.61 2.88
CA THR A 60 16.70 -5.51 1.88
C THR A 60 15.46 -4.85 1.27
N LYS A 61 15.36 -4.87 -0.06
CA LYS A 61 14.18 -4.41 -0.78
C LYS A 61 13.13 -5.52 -0.78
N TYR A 62 11.88 -5.17 -0.53
CA TYR A 62 10.74 -6.08 -0.52
C TYR A 62 9.65 -5.56 -1.45
N THR A 63 8.79 -6.47 -1.90
CA THR A 63 7.64 -6.15 -2.74
C THR A 63 6.39 -6.93 -2.31
N PHE A 64 5.24 -6.29 -2.38
CA PHE A 64 3.94 -6.94 -2.35
C PHE A 64 2.97 -6.25 -3.32
N THR A 65 1.94 -6.99 -3.73
CA THR A 65 0.92 -6.49 -4.64
C THR A 65 -0.46 -6.69 -4.04
N ILE A 66 -1.21 -5.60 -3.94
CA ILE A 66 -2.65 -5.63 -3.64
C ILE A 66 -3.36 -5.81 -4.99
N PRO A 67 -4.05 -6.94 -5.22
CA PRO A 67 -4.72 -7.18 -6.49
C PRO A 67 -5.91 -6.24 -6.67
N ALA A 68 -6.20 -5.88 -7.92
CA ALA A 68 -7.47 -5.25 -8.25
C ALA A 68 -8.63 -6.16 -7.80
N GLY A 69 -9.69 -5.58 -7.25
CA GLY A 69 -10.85 -6.30 -6.75
C GLY A 69 -10.60 -7.09 -5.47
N TYR A 70 -9.59 -6.73 -4.66
CA TYR A 70 -9.33 -7.41 -3.38
C TYR A 70 -10.55 -7.44 -2.44
N GLY A 71 -11.45 -6.46 -2.54
CA GLY A 71 -12.73 -6.39 -1.83
C GLY A 71 -12.73 -5.37 -0.69
N GLU A 72 -13.81 -4.58 -0.56
CA GLU A 72 -13.91 -3.52 0.45
C GLU A 72 -13.84 -4.02 1.89
N GLU A 73 -14.57 -5.08 2.21
CA GLU A 73 -14.61 -5.65 3.56
C GLU A 73 -13.21 -6.15 3.96
N GLN A 74 -12.49 -6.79 3.04
CA GLN A 74 -11.14 -7.28 3.28
C GLN A 74 -10.13 -6.13 3.43
N LEU A 75 -10.33 -5.02 2.71
CA LEU A 75 -9.52 -3.80 2.89
C LEU A 75 -9.75 -3.15 4.26
N ASP A 76 -10.99 -3.15 4.75
CA ASP A 76 -11.35 -2.59 6.06
C ASP A 76 -10.78 -3.39 7.25
N GLU A 77 -10.46 -4.67 7.04
CA GLU A 77 -9.82 -5.54 8.03
C GLU A 77 -8.29 -5.37 8.12
N LEU A 78 -7.66 -4.69 7.15
CA LEU A 78 -6.19 -4.54 7.13
C LEU A 78 -5.66 -3.64 8.26
N PRO A 79 -6.25 -2.47 8.56
CA PRO A 79 -5.75 -1.59 9.60
C PRO A 79 -5.91 -2.19 11.00
N ASP A 80 -4.92 -1.94 11.86
CA ASP A 80 -5.01 -2.20 13.28
C ASP A 80 -6.01 -1.26 13.99
N GLU A 81 -6.12 -1.40 15.31
CA GLU A 81 -6.96 -0.55 16.16
C GLU A 81 -6.62 0.96 16.04
N ASN A 82 -5.39 1.31 15.67
CA ASN A 82 -4.93 2.68 15.49
C ASN A 82 -5.17 3.19 14.05
N GLY A 83 -5.67 2.33 13.16
CA GLY A 83 -5.96 2.68 11.77
C GLY A 83 -4.74 2.63 10.84
N TYR A 84 -3.72 1.84 11.18
CA TYR A 84 -2.53 1.65 10.36
C TYR A 84 -2.34 0.19 9.96
N CYS A 85 -1.80 -0.05 8.78
CA CYS A 85 -1.34 -1.38 8.37
C CYS A 85 0.10 -1.31 7.86
N GLY A 86 1.00 -1.93 8.63
CA GLY A 86 2.45 -1.91 8.36
C GLY A 86 2.84 -2.76 7.15
N PHE A 87 3.87 -2.35 6.42
CA PHE A 87 4.26 -3.04 5.18
C PHE A 87 4.72 -4.48 5.37
N MET A 88 5.35 -4.82 6.49
CA MET A 88 5.73 -6.22 6.76
C MET A 88 4.51 -7.10 7.04
N TYR A 89 3.43 -6.52 7.59
CA TYR A 89 2.16 -7.23 7.73
C TYR A 89 1.52 -7.45 6.36
N LEU A 90 1.43 -6.39 5.54
CA LEU A 90 0.88 -6.49 4.18
C LEU A 90 1.70 -7.44 3.29
N LEU A 91 3.02 -7.46 3.44
CA LEU A 91 3.91 -8.43 2.80
C LEU A 91 3.44 -9.87 3.11
N SER A 92 3.11 -10.15 4.37
CA SER A 92 2.60 -11.47 4.76
C SER A 92 1.20 -11.75 4.20
N VAL A 93 0.30 -10.77 4.24
CA VAL A 93 -1.10 -10.92 3.76
C VAL A 93 -1.14 -11.20 2.26
N PHE A 94 -0.29 -10.54 1.49
CA PHE A 94 -0.27 -10.62 0.03
C PHE A 94 0.84 -11.52 -0.52
N ASN A 95 1.42 -12.39 0.32
CA ASN A 95 2.47 -13.33 -0.07
C ASN A 95 3.65 -12.66 -0.83
N GLY A 96 3.99 -11.45 -0.40
CA GLY A 96 5.11 -10.69 -0.94
C GLY A 96 6.47 -11.31 -0.61
N HIS A 97 7.51 -10.80 -1.26
CA HIS A 97 8.85 -11.38 -1.19
C HIS A 97 9.94 -10.30 -1.24
N SER A 98 11.17 -10.67 -0.86
CA SER A 98 12.35 -9.83 -1.04
C SER A 98 12.75 -9.77 -2.52
N LEU A 99 13.15 -8.61 -2.98
CA LEU A 99 13.81 -8.41 -4.27
C LEU A 99 15.32 -8.63 -4.06
N SER A 100 15.89 -9.58 -4.81
CA SER A 100 17.33 -9.92 -4.82
C SER A 100 18.15 -9.00 -5.69
#